data_AF-A0A959DXC1-F1
#
_entry.id   AF-A0A959DXC1-F1
#
_cell.length_a   1.000
_cell.length_b   1.000
_cell.length_c   1.000
_cell.angle_alpha   90.00
_cell.angle_beta   90.00
_cell.angle_gamma   90.00
#
_symmetry.space_group_name_H-M   'P 1'
#
loop_
_entity.id
_entity.type
_entity.pdbx_description
1 polymer ?
#
loop_
_entity_poly.entity_id
_entity_poly.type
_entity_poly.pdbx_seq_one_letter_code
_entity_poly.pdbx_strand_id
1 'polypeptide(L)'
;MKTKIVLWGSNAQDERVLVALELRTQDNKVNVYVFPESIATEEFSQTMMNDWRNDTPMEWPEGYTQLERELSITESILPDDLKVDRGDLIQRAQTEWHFVVLSSKLYDAYKSELEEIKEKVSGLESFSEDRWNEIREFWNKVQDQVKEKNLFRDHANALRDATNEIFGQLKSLRSKMDEGFRKKSKENLESFLNTLQEIEQKVSDGLRLQPLFEDLKNLQRKFRDIDFIREHRTKAWEKLDATFKSVKERRFGGNDSGSGDDKSALERLNRRYEGLLSAIKKMEQSIQRDRDDLTFQGKKIERSEGQLEAQIRQAKILMIEERIRSKEEKLNEMERTKTDLERRLESAKQKEAKRQEREKLEEAKEKAKEKIAQEIKAAEEARSDQSEKLEKAAEALSGDGETEEKKPKEKGESTLSAIGTAIGESMEDLVDTLKAVASVVSDKIEDKVEDISEKLFPPDEQPQAPAEEEKVESVIETPSEPPADNLPKDEEE
;
A
#
# COMPACT_ATOMS: atom_id res chain seq x y z
N MET A 1 -1.69 -45.99 31.43
CA MET A 1 -2.43 -47.26 31.66
C MET A 1 -1.53 -48.23 32.43
N LYS A 2 -2.04 -49.37 32.92
CA LYS A 2 -1.15 -50.42 33.47
C LYS A 2 -0.60 -51.29 32.34
N THR A 3 0.70 -51.52 32.31
CA THR A 3 1.40 -52.40 31.36
C THR A 3 1.41 -53.86 31.78
N LYS A 4 0.93 -54.18 32.99
CA LYS A 4 0.88 -55.53 33.57
C LYS A 4 -0.50 -55.97 34.02
N ILE A 5 -0.80 -57.25 33.79
CA ILE A 5 -2.07 -57.90 34.09
C ILE A 5 -1.83 -59.31 34.60
N VAL A 6 -2.63 -59.74 35.58
CA VAL A 6 -2.63 -61.09 36.15
C VAL A 6 -4.08 -61.54 36.30
N LEU A 7 -4.38 -62.77 35.91
CA LEU A 7 -5.72 -63.36 35.88
C LEU A 7 -5.68 -64.89 35.78
N TRP A 8 -6.79 -65.53 36.16
CA TRP A 8 -6.97 -66.98 36.09
C TRP A 8 -7.59 -67.42 34.75
N GLY A 9 -7.33 -68.67 34.38
CA GLY A 9 -7.87 -69.31 33.18
C GLY A 9 -7.63 -70.82 33.15
N SER A 10 -7.76 -71.40 31.96
CA SER A 10 -7.61 -72.84 31.71
C SER A 10 -6.75 -73.12 30.46
N ASN A 11 -5.95 -74.18 30.51
CA ASN A 11 -5.19 -74.68 29.37
C ASN A 11 -6.04 -75.60 28.45
N ALA A 12 -5.41 -76.17 27.41
CA ALA A 12 -6.06 -77.09 26.47
C ALA A 12 -6.50 -78.44 27.07
N GLN A 13 -6.09 -78.74 28.32
CA GLN A 13 -6.49 -79.89 29.10
C GLN A 13 -7.63 -79.55 30.09
N ASP A 14 -8.17 -78.33 30.02
CA ASP A 14 -9.10 -77.70 30.97
C ASP A 14 -8.58 -77.68 32.43
N GLU A 15 -7.27 -77.85 32.65
CA GLU A 15 -6.60 -77.61 33.93
C GLU A 15 -6.47 -76.11 34.19
N ARG A 16 -6.54 -75.71 35.46
CA ARG A 16 -6.48 -74.30 35.85
C ARG A 16 -5.05 -73.76 35.80
N VAL A 17 -4.90 -72.54 35.29
CA VAL A 17 -3.62 -71.84 35.20
C VAL A 17 -3.74 -70.38 35.64
N LEU A 18 -2.69 -69.86 36.27
CA LEU A 18 -2.52 -68.43 36.49
C LEU A 18 -1.74 -67.85 35.29
N VAL A 19 -2.26 -66.77 34.73
CA VAL A 19 -1.69 -66.11 33.55
C VAL A 19 -1.25 -64.70 33.93
N ALA A 20 0.00 -64.37 33.62
CA ALA A 20 0.54 -63.03 33.75
C ALA A 20 0.96 -62.49 32.38
N LEU A 21 0.64 -61.22 32.12
CA LEU A 21 0.84 -60.55 30.84
C LEU A 21 1.58 -59.23 31.07
N GLU A 22 2.64 -58.98 30.30
CA GLU A 22 3.45 -57.77 30.37
C GLU A 22 3.68 -57.16 28.97
N LEU A 23 3.37 -55.87 28.82
CA LEU A 23 3.63 -55.12 27.60
C LEU A 23 5.09 -54.64 27.53
N ARG A 24 5.83 -55.14 26.53
CA ARG A 24 7.12 -54.59 26.10
C ARG A 24 6.88 -53.47 25.08
N THR A 25 6.69 -52.24 25.58
CA THR A 25 6.21 -51.10 24.77
C THR A 25 7.11 -50.77 23.57
N GLN A 26 8.43 -50.84 23.75
CA GLN A 26 9.42 -50.57 22.69
C GLN A 26 9.40 -51.64 21.58
N ASP A 27 9.30 -52.91 21.96
CA ASP A 27 9.34 -54.05 21.03
C ASP A 27 7.99 -54.33 20.33
N ASN A 28 6.90 -53.65 20.71
CA ASN A 28 5.51 -54.00 20.34
C ASN A 28 5.14 -55.47 20.67
N LYS A 29 5.69 -56.01 21.76
CA LYS A 29 5.48 -57.40 22.19
C LYS A 29 4.73 -57.47 23.51
N VAL A 30 4.03 -58.59 23.71
CA VAL A 30 3.48 -59.02 24.99
C VAL A 30 4.22 -60.28 25.42
N ASN A 31 4.82 -60.24 26.62
CA ASN A 31 5.25 -61.45 27.31
C ASN A 31 4.02 -62.12 27.94
N VAL A 32 3.80 -63.39 27.63
CA VAL A 32 2.76 -64.24 28.24
C VAL A 32 3.45 -65.27 29.12
N TYR A 33 3.13 -65.25 30.41
CA TYR A 33 3.65 -66.18 31.41
C TYR A 33 2.52 -67.05 31.94
N VAL A 34 2.70 -68.37 31.92
CA VAL A 34 1.70 -69.36 32.33
C VAL A 34 2.25 -70.20 33.47
N PHE A 35 1.52 -70.22 34.59
CA PHE A 35 1.86 -70.98 35.79
C PHE A 35 0.77 -72.04 36.05
N PRO A 36 1.11 -73.34 36.10
CA PRO A 36 0.19 -74.39 36.52
C PRO A 36 -0.35 -74.21 37.95
N GLU A 37 -1.56 -74.69 38.24
CA GLU A 37 -2.17 -74.64 39.59
C GLU A 37 -1.29 -75.30 40.68
N SER A 38 -0.41 -76.24 40.32
CA SER A 38 0.57 -76.86 41.23
C SER A 38 1.64 -75.92 41.77
N ILE A 39 1.92 -74.80 41.09
CA ILE A 39 2.86 -73.75 41.56
C ILE A 39 2.17 -72.40 41.83
N ALA A 40 0.98 -72.17 41.27
CA ALA A 40 0.20 -70.96 41.47
C ALA A 40 -0.58 -70.98 42.81
N THR A 41 0.16 -70.95 43.93
CA THR A 41 -0.46 -70.86 45.27
C THR A 41 -1.31 -69.60 45.43
N GLU A 42 -2.31 -69.63 46.30
CA GLU A 42 -3.20 -68.47 46.50
C GLU A 42 -2.44 -67.24 47.03
N GLU A 43 -1.41 -67.45 47.87
CA GLU A 43 -0.47 -66.41 48.32
C GLU A 43 0.32 -65.81 47.14
N PHE A 44 0.89 -66.65 46.27
CA PHE A 44 1.61 -66.18 45.07
C PHE A 44 0.68 -65.42 44.12
N SER A 45 -0.56 -65.90 43.91
CA SER A 45 -1.56 -65.24 43.07
C SER A 45 -1.93 -63.85 43.60
N GLN A 46 -2.20 -63.71 44.91
CA GLN A 46 -2.47 -62.42 45.53
C GLN A 46 -1.29 -61.45 45.39
N THR A 47 -0.07 -61.93 45.65
CA THR A 47 1.14 -61.10 45.58
C THR A 47 1.45 -60.70 44.12
N MET A 48 1.20 -61.57 43.14
CA MET A 48 1.30 -61.23 41.71
C MET A 48 0.27 -60.16 41.29
N MET A 49 -0.97 -60.24 41.79
CA MET A 49 -2.02 -59.25 41.50
C MET A 49 -1.78 -57.89 42.18
N ASN A 50 -1.11 -57.87 43.32
CA ASN A 50 -0.86 -56.66 44.13
C ASN A 50 0.49 -56.00 43.82
N ASP A 51 1.58 -56.77 43.74
CA ASP A 51 2.93 -56.22 43.79
C ASP A 51 3.55 -56.20 42.38
N TRP A 52 3.66 -57.35 41.71
CA TRP A 52 4.21 -57.42 40.35
C TRP A 52 3.41 -56.57 39.36
N ARG A 53 2.08 -56.59 39.47
CA ARG A 53 1.17 -55.75 38.66
C ARG A 53 1.33 -54.24 38.88
N ASN A 54 2.02 -53.83 39.93
CA ASN A 54 2.37 -52.45 40.27
C ASN A 54 3.90 -52.21 40.18
N ASP A 55 4.60 -53.00 39.38
CA ASP A 55 6.05 -52.90 39.12
C ASP A 55 6.95 -53.05 40.36
N THR A 56 6.45 -53.72 41.41
CA THR A 56 7.25 -54.08 42.59
C THR A 56 8.04 -55.37 42.32
N PRO A 57 9.35 -55.43 42.65
CA PRO A 57 10.17 -56.64 42.48
C PRO A 57 9.64 -57.84 43.30
N MET A 58 9.76 -59.03 42.72
CA MET A 58 9.26 -60.30 43.26
C MET A 58 10.13 -61.46 42.74
N GLU A 59 10.31 -62.50 43.56
CA GLU A 59 10.88 -63.78 43.11
C GLU A 59 9.79 -64.71 42.54
N TRP A 60 10.15 -65.49 41.51
CA TRP A 60 9.22 -66.31 40.73
C TRP A 60 9.43 -67.80 41.02
N PRO A 61 8.38 -68.62 41.16
CA PRO A 61 8.51 -70.06 41.32
C PRO A 61 9.05 -70.71 40.03
N GLU A 62 9.90 -71.73 40.16
CA GLU A 62 10.38 -72.50 39.01
C GLU A 62 9.23 -73.29 38.34
N GLY A 63 9.31 -73.48 37.02
CA GLY A 63 8.34 -74.27 36.26
C GLY A 63 7.24 -73.48 35.52
N TYR A 64 7.37 -72.15 35.40
CA TYR A 64 6.51 -71.36 34.51
C TYR A 64 6.93 -71.48 33.03
N THR A 65 5.97 -71.33 32.12
CA THR A 65 6.22 -71.21 30.67
C THR A 65 6.17 -69.75 30.25
N GLN A 66 7.13 -69.28 29.45
CA GLN A 66 7.12 -67.96 28.81
C GLN A 66 6.90 -68.10 27.30
N LEU A 67 6.03 -67.25 26.75
CA LEU A 67 5.77 -67.08 25.33
C LEU A 67 5.86 -65.57 24.99
N GLU A 68 6.41 -65.22 23.83
CA GLU A 68 6.29 -63.86 23.29
C GLU A 68 5.24 -63.84 22.18
N ARG A 69 4.34 -62.85 22.20
CA ARG A 69 3.43 -62.55 21.08
C ARG A 69 3.55 -61.10 20.64
N GLU A 70 3.29 -60.82 19.37
CA GLU A 70 3.22 -59.44 18.86
C GLU A 70 1.87 -58.80 19.19
N LEU A 71 1.87 -57.49 19.48
CA LEU A 71 0.65 -56.77 19.79
C LEU A 71 -0.05 -56.29 18.51
N SER A 72 -1.08 -57.05 18.10
CA SER A 72 -1.98 -56.73 16.99
C SER A 72 -3.31 -56.13 17.48
N ILE A 73 -4.06 -55.50 16.56
CA ILE A 73 -5.47 -55.11 16.78
C ILE A 73 -6.40 -56.29 16.47
N THR A 74 -6.03 -57.15 15.52
CA THR A 74 -6.91 -58.20 14.96
C THR A 74 -6.66 -59.59 15.52
N GLU A 75 -5.48 -59.85 16.07
CA GLU A 75 -5.09 -61.16 16.63
C GLU A 75 -5.12 -61.13 18.16
N SER A 76 -5.41 -62.26 18.79
CA SER A 76 -5.40 -62.39 20.25
C SER A 76 -3.99 -62.25 20.83
N ILE A 77 -3.84 -61.48 21.92
CA ILE A 77 -2.60 -61.47 22.71
C ILE A 77 -2.40 -62.77 23.52
N LEU A 78 -3.43 -63.61 23.65
CA LEU A 78 -3.37 -64.94 24.23
C LEU A 78 -3.27 -66.03 23.14
N PRO A 79 -2.53 -67.12 23.36
CA PRO A 79 -2.57 -68.33 22.52
C PRO A 79 -3.96 -68.96 22.42
N ASP A 80 -4.26 -69.62 21.31
CA ASP A 80 -5.57 -70.26 21.03
C ASP A 80 -5.88 -71.44 21.98
N ASP A 81 -4.84 -72.05 22.55
CA ASP A 81 -4.89 -73.13 23.54
C ASP A 81 -5.22 -72.66 24.97
N LEU A 82 -5.32 -71.34 25.21
CA LEU A 82 -5.50 -70.77 26.54
C LEU A 82 -6.79 -69.93 26.65
N LYS A 83 -7.73 -70.40 27.48
CA LYS A 83 -8.98 -69.69 27.83
C LYS A 83 -8.80 -68.93 29.14
N VAL A 84 -9.55 -67.85 29.35
CA VAL A 84 -9.46 -67.03 30.58
C VAL A 84 -10.82 -66.61 31.13
N ASP A 85 -10.92 -66.55 32.46
CA ASP A 85 -12.16 -66.22 33.18
C ASP A 85 -12.69 -64.82 32.86
N ARG A 86 -11.81 -63.93 32.41
CA ARG A 86 -12.05 -62.49 32.25
C ARG A 86 -11.55 -61.95 30.90
N GLY A 87 -12.07 -62.51 29.81
CA GLY A 87 -11.78 -62.04 28.45
C GLY A 87 -12.09 -60.55 28.20
N ASP A 88 -13.00 -59.94 28.96
CA ASP A 88 -13.26 -58.49 28.92
C ASP A 88 -12.05 -57.65 29.38
N LEU A 89 -11.23 -58.18 30.30
CA LEU A 89 -10.01 -57.53 30.74
C LEU A 89 -8.93 -57.64 29.67
N ILE A 90 -8.85 -58.74 28.93
CA ILE A 90 -7.91 -58.94 27.81
C ILE A 90 -8.22 -57.97 26.67
N GLN A 91 -9.47 -57.86 26.24
CA GLN A 91 -9.85 -56.96 25.14
C GLN A 91 -9.65 -55.48 25.49
N ARG A 92 -9.92 -55.09 26.76
CA ARG A 92 -9.56 -53.76 27.27
C ARG A 92 -8.04 -53.55 27.33
N ALA A 93 -7.29 -54.55 27.78
CA ALA A 93 -5.84 -54.49 27.83
C ALA A 93 -5.24 -54.30 26.45
N GLN A 94 -5.65 -55.11 25.48
CA GLN A 94 -5.17 -55.08 24.11
C GLN A 94 -5.37 -53.69 23.47
N THR A 95 -6.55 -53.08 23.67
CA THR A 95 -6.84 -51.73 23.17
C THR A 95 -6.09 -50.63 23.94
N GLU A 96 -6.01 -50.69 25.27
CA GLU A 96 -5.19 -49.77 26.09
C GLU A 96 -3.70 -49.85 25.73
N TRP A 97 -3.17 -51.06 25.53
CA TRP A 97 -1.77 -51.33 25.23
C TRP A 97 -1.39 -50.93 23.83
N HIS A 98 -2.27 -51.16 22.85
CA HIS A 98 -2.03 -50.71 21.48
C HIS A 98 -1.96 -49.18 21.42
N PHE A 99 -2.85 -48.49 22.15
CA PHE A 99 -2.74 -47.04 22.34
C PHE A 99 -1.43 -46.63 23.02
N VAL A 100 -0.98 -47.33 24.08
CA VAL A 100 0.30 -47.05 24.76
C VAL A 100 1.49 -47.16 23.79
N VAL A 101 1.53 -48.19 22.93
CA VAL A 101 2.61 -48.34 21.93
C VAL A 101 2.53 -47.27 20.85
N LEU A 102 1.35 -47.01 20.28
CA LEU A 102 1.19 -45.97 19.25
C LEU A 102 1.56 -44.57 19.78
N SER A 103 1.12 -44.23 21.00
CA SER A 103 1.43 -42.94 21.64
C SER A 103 2.92 -42.77 21.96
N SER A 104 3.62 -43.88 22.22
CA SER A 104 5.08 -43.89 22.41
C SER A 104 5.80 -43.73 21.06
N LYS A 105 5.47 -44.53 20.05
CA LYS A 105 6.05 -44.43 18.70
C LYS A 105 5.83 -43.05 18.06
N LEU A 106 4.67 -42.43 18.27
CA LEU A 106 4.35 -41.07 17.82
C LEU A 106 5.23 -40.02 18.54
N TYR A 107 5.46 -40.18 19.85
CA TYR A 107 6.38 -39.33 20.59
C TYR A 107 7.82 -39.49 20.11
N ASP A 108 8.31 -40.71 19.93
CA ASP A 108 9.68 -40.97 19.49
C ASP A 108 9.95 -40.45 18.06
N ALA A 109 8.96 -40.54 17.16
CA ALA A 109 9.00 -39.92 15.84
C ALA A 109 9.07 -38.38 15.91
N TYR A 110 8.19 -37.73 16.68
CA TYR A 110 8.24 -36.28 16.87
C TYR A 110 9.47 -35.80 17.63
N LYS A 111 10.01 -36.58 18.56
CA LYS A 111 11.28 -36.30 19.23
C LYS A 111 12.42 -36.29 18.23
N SER A 112 12.44 -37.26 17.30
CA SER A 112 13.45 -37.33 16.23
C SER A 112 13.35 -36.14 15.26
N GLU A 113 12.14 -35.82 14.79
CA GLU A 113 11.89 -34.63 13.94
C GLU A 113 12.32 -33.32 14.64
N LEU A 114 12.07 -33.21 15.95
CA LEU A 114 12.45 -32.06 16.76
C LEU A 114 13.97 -31.98 17.03
N GLU A 115 14.64 -33.12 17.17
CA GLU A 115 16.11 -33.20 17.30
C GLU A 115 16.80 -32.78 16.00
N GLU A 116 16.30 -33.20 14.82
CA GLU A 116 16.76 -32.67 13.54
C GLU A 116 16.57 -31.14 13.42
N ILE A 117 15.40 -30.62 13.81
CA ILE A 117 15.16 -29.16 13.80
C ILE A 117 16.11 -28.44 14.77
N LYS A 118 16.41 -29.04 15.93
CA LYS A 118 17.37 -28.50 16.89
C LYS A 118 18.79 -28.45 16.33
N GLU A 119 19.24 -29.47 15.61
CA GLU A 119 20.54 -29.46 14.93
C GLU A 119 20.61 -28.40 13.83
N LYS A 120 19.59 -28.36 12.94
CA LYS A 120 19.46 -27.35 11.87
C LYS A 120 19.53 -25.93 12.42
N VAL A 121 18.88 -25.66 13.57
CA VAL A 121 18.87 -24.34 14.24
C VAL A 121 20.18 -24.06 14.97
N SER A 122 20.81 -25.06 15.59
CA SER A 122 22.09 -24.92 16.29
C SER A 122 23.25 -24.56 15.34
N GLY A 123 23.15 -24.95 14.07
CA GLY A 123 24.10 -24.58 13.01
C GLY A 123 23.90 -23.18 12.39
N LEU A 124 22.94 -22.37 12.86
CA LEU A 124 22.65 -21.05 12.29
C LEU A 124 23.56 -19.94 12.84
N GLU A 125 24.31 -19.27 11.97
CA GLU A 125 25.01 -18.02 12.29
C GLU A 125 24.04 -16.82 12.47
N SER A 126 22.88 -16.86 11.82
CA SER A 126 21.90 -15.78 11.79
C SER A 126 20.46 -16.29 11.80
N PHE A 127 19.51 -15.43 12.20
CA PHE A 127 18.09 -15.77 12.15
C PHE A 127 17.62 -16.11 10.72
N SER A 128 16.85 -17.19 10.58
CA SER A 128 16.14 -17.58 9.35
C SER A 128 14.63 -17.63 9.65
N GLU A 129 13.84 -17.01 8.77
CA GLU A 129 12.38 -17.05 8.87
C GLU A 129 11.82 -18.43 8.45
N ASP A 130 12.47 -19.12 7.52
CA ASP A 130 12.09 -20.49 7.11
C ASP A 130 12.22 -21.47 8.28
N ARG A 131 13.34 -21.41 9.02
CA ARG A 131 13.55 -22.25 10.22
C ARG A 131 12.62 -21.88 11.37
N TRP A 132 12.18 -20.62 11.44
CA TRP A 132 11.13 -20.18 12.38
C TRP A 132 9.74 -20.73 12.02
N ASN A 133 9.45 -20.87 10.72
CA ASN A 133 8.21 -21.48 10.25
C ASN A 133 8.24 -23.01 10.37
N GLU A 134 9.37 -23.68 10.09
CA GLU A 134 9.56 -25.14 10.28
C GLU A 134 9.21 -25.57 11.72
N ILE A 135 9.79 -24.92 12.74
CA ILE A 135 9.48 -25.23 14.16
C ILE A 135 8.05 -24.85 14.56
N ARG A 136 7.44 -23.85 13.91
CA ARG A 136 6.04 -23.44 14.16
C ARG A 136 5.05 -24.44 13.57
N GLU A 137 5.33 -24.95 12.37
CA GLU A 137 4.52 -25.99 11.72
C GLU A 137 4.62 -27.30 12.48
N PHE A 138 5.84 -27.70 12.90
CA PHE A 138 6.03 -28.81 13.83
C PHE A 138 5.20 -28.64 15.11
N TRP A 139 5.26 -27.48 15.75
CA TRP A 139 4.50 -27.22 16.98
C TRP A 139 2.98 -27.34 16.75
N ASN A 140 2.46 -26.89 15.60
CA ASN A 140 1.05 -27.09 15.26
C ASN A 140 0.69 -28.59 15.20
N LYS A 141 1.50 -29.43 14.52
CA LYS A 141 1.29 -30.90 14.47
C LYS A 141 1.17 -31.49 15.87
N VAL A 142 2.13 -31.15 16.75
CA VAL A 142 2.15 -31.61 18.15
C VAL A 142 0.93 -31.11 18.91
N GLN A 143 0.53 -29.85 18.75
CA GLN A 143 -0.67 -29.31 19.40
C GLN A 143 -1.94 -30.04 18.97
N ASP A 144 -2.08 -30.44 17.70
CA ASP A 144 -3.25 -31.17 17.22
C ASP A 144 -3.29 -32.60 17.81
N GLN A 145 -2.17 -33.32 17.83
CA GLN A 145 -2.08 -34.63 18.49
C GLN A 145 -2.31 -34.57 20.02
N VAL A 146 -2.04 -33.44 20.67
CA VAL A 146 -2.37 -33.19 22.08
C VAL A 146 -3.87 -32.89 22.27
N LYS A 147 -4.53 -32.18 21.35
CA LYS A 147 -6.00 -31.96 21.38
C LYS A 147 -6.76 -33.27 21.19
N GLU A 148 -6.31 -34.10 20.25
CA GLU A 148 -6.84 -35.44 19.95
C GLU A 148 -6.56 -36.44 21.08
N LYS A 149 -5.62 -36.13 21.98
CA LYS A 149 -5.14 -36.97 23.10
C LYS A 149 -4.36 -38.21 22.66
N ASN A 150 -3.78 -38.19 21.46
CA ASN A 150 -2.93 -39.27 20.94
C ASN A 150 -1.55 -39.31 21.61
N LEU A 151 -1.15 -38.23 22.31
CA LEU A 151 0.07 -38.15 23.10
C LEU A 151 -0.24 -38.16 24.61
N PHE A 152 0.54 -38.93 25.39
CA PHE A 152 0.55 -38.79 26.84
C PHE A 152 0.97 -37.38 27.27
N ARG A 153 0.38 -36.87 28.37
CA ARG A 153 0.63 -35.51 28.87
C ARG A 153 2.11 -35.21 29.07
N ASP A 154 2.87 -36.18 29.56
CA ASP A 154 4.26 -35.97 29.93
C ASP A 154 5.19 -36.03 28.69
N HIS A 155 4.83 -36.82 27.66
CA HIS A 155 5.40 -36.75 26.31
C HIS A 155 5.13 -35.38 25.65
N ALA A 156 3.89 -34.89 25.76
CA ALA A 156 3.49 -33.59 25.24
C ALA A 156 4.22 -32.41 25.91
N ASN A 157 4.46 -32.49 27.22
CA ASN A 157 5.27 -31.51 27.95
C ASN A 157 6.74 -31.55 27.48
N ALA A 158 7.34 -32.74 27.33
CA ALA A 158 8.73 -32.86 26.85
C ALA A 158 8.92 -32.27 25.44
N LEU A 159 8.01 -32.56 24.50
CA LEU A 159 8.04 -31.96 23.16
C LEU A 159 7.85 -30.44 23.21
N ARG A 160 6.96 -29.94 24.06
CA ARG A 160 6.72 -28.50 24.26
C ARG A 160 7.97 -27.78 24.79
N ASP A 161 8.66 -28.35 25.76
CA ASP A 161 9.79 -27.67 26.41
C ASP A 161 11.04 -27.67 25.52
N ALA A 162 11.30 -28.75 24.77
CA ALA A 162 12.29 -28.76 23.70
C ALA A 162 11.94 -27.78 22.55
N THR A 163 10.67 -27.68 22.17
CA THR A 163 10.18 -26.67 21.20
C THR A 163 10.41 -25.24 21.70
N ASN A 164 10.17 -24.98 23.00
CA ASN A 164 10.43 -23.68 23.63
C ASN A 164 11.93 -23.31 23.60
N GLU A 165 12.82 -24.28 23.80
CA GLU A 165 14.28 -24.09 23.74
C GLU A 165 14.71 -23.59 22.34
N ILE A 166 14.26 -24.25 21.27
CA ILE A 166 14.57 -23.89 19.88
C ILE A 166 14.01 -22.51 19.54
N PHE A 167 12.77 -22.20 19.95
CA PHE A 167 12.24 -20.84 19.82
C PHE A 167 13.05 -19.81 20.62
N GLY A 168 13.66 -20.18 21.75
CA GLY A 168 14.59 -19.34 22.52
C GLY A 168 15.87 -19.05 21.75
N GLN A 169 16.49 -20.09 21.17
CA GLN A 169 17.69 -19.95 20.33
C GLN A 169 17.44 -19.01 19.14
N LEU A 170 16.36 -19.22 18.37
CA LEU A 170 15.99 -18.37 17.23
C LEU A 170 15.71 -16.91 17.64
N LYS A 171 15.04 -16.67 18.78
CA LYS A 171 14.85 -15.31 19.32
C LYS A 171 16.18 -14.64 19.65
N SER A 172 17.16 -15.39 20.17
CA SER A 172 18.49 -14.85 20.47
C SER A 172 19.26 -14.46 19.20
N LEU A 173 19.18 -15.26 18.13
CA LEU A 173 19.77 -14.93 16.83
C LEU A 173 19.12 -13.69 16.21
N ARG A 174 17.80 -13.53 16.37
CA ARG A 174 17.08 -12.34 15.92
C ARG A 174 17.49 -11.08 16.68
N SER A 175 17.61 -11.14 18.01
CA SER A 175 18.10 -10.00 18.81
C SER A 175 19.50 -9.57 18.37
N LYS A 176 20.43 -10.51 18.19
CA LYS A 176 21.78 -10.24 17.67
C LYS A 176 21.77 -9.57 16.29
N MET A 177 20.87 -10.00 15.39
CA MET A 177 20.69 -9.40 14.07
C MET A 177 20.14 -7.96 14.18
N ASP A 178 19.10 -7.74 14.99
CA ASP A 178 18.49 -6.42 15.22
C ASP A 178 19.48 -5.44 15.89
N GLU A 179 20.30 -5.92 16.84
CA GLU A 179 21.38 -5.17 17.49
C GLU A 179 22.50 -4.80 16.51
N GLY A 180 22.94 -5.76 15.68
CA GLY A 180 23.92 -5.53 14.61
C GLY A 180 23.43 -4.53 13.57
N PHE A 181 22.16 -4.61 13.18
CA PHE A 181 21.51 -3.65 12.27
C PHE A 181 21.42 -2.25 12.90
N ARG A 182 21.03 -2.14 14.18
CA ARG A 182 21.04 -0.87 14.92
C ARG A 182 22.44 -0.25 15.00
N LYS A 183 23.48 -1.05 15.23
CA LYS A 183 24.88 -0.59 15.26
C LYS A 183 25.32 -0.04 13.90
N LYS A 184 25.13 -0.82 12.82
CA LYS A 184 25.39 -0.37 11.43
C LYS A 184 24.60 0.90 11.09
N SER A 185 23.31 0.94 11.41
CA SER A 185 22.46 2.11 11.20
C SER A 185 22.90 3.35 12.01
N LYS A 186 23.63 3.18 13.12
CA LYS A 186 24.23 4.28 13.87
C LYS A 186 25.50 4.79 13.20
N GLU A 187 26.39 3.89 12.80
CA GLU A 187 27.63 4.20 12.08
C GLU A 187 27.34 4.88 10.72
N ASN A 188 26.31 4.39 10.02
CA ASN A 188 25.73 5.01 8.83
C ASN A 188 25.18 6.42 9.11
N LEU A 189 24.55 6.65 10.27
CA LEU A 189 23.99 7.96 10.62
C LEU A 189 25.10 8.95 10.95
N GLU A 190 26.09 8.55 11.75
CA GLU A 190 27.21 9.42 12.16
C GLU A 190 28.06 9.82 10.94
N SER A 191 28.39 8.88 10.05
CA SER A 191 29.09 9.20 8.80
C SER A 191 28.26 10.09 7.87
N PHE A 192 26.95 9.83 7.72
CA PHE A 192 26.05 10.67 6.91
C PHE A 192 25.96 12.10 7.46
N LEU A 193 25.76 12.27 8.77
CA LEU A 193 25.71 13.58 9.42
C LEU A 193 27.05 14.34 9.30
N ASN A 194 28.19 13.66 9.42
CA ASN A 194 29.51 14.27 9.22
C ASN A 194 29.65 14.82 7.79
N THR A 195 29.27 14.05 6.75
CA THR A 195 29.30 14.55 5.36
C THR A 195 28.35 15.72 5.11
N LEU A 196 27.21 15.80 5.81
CA LEU A 196 26.34 16.98 5.75
C LEU A 196 26.96 18.19 6.45
N GLN A 197 27.61 18.00 7.60
CA GLN A 197 28.30 19.06 8.33
C GLN A 197 29.48 19.64 7.54
N GLU A 198 30.24 18.79 6.83
CA GLU A 198 31.26 19.25 5.89
C GLU A 198 30.68 20.11 4.76
N ILE A 199 29.50 19.77 4.24
CA ILE A 199 28.83 20.57 3.21
C ILE A 199 28.34 21.90 3.80
N GLU A 200 27.75 21.90 5.00
CA GLU A 200 27.35 23.14 5.69
C GLU A 200 28.54 24.09 5.93
N GLN A 201 29.69 23.56 6.35
CA GLN A 201 30.93 24.35 6.48
C GLN A 201 31.36 24.94 5.13
N LYS A 202 31.39 24.14 4.07
CA LYS A 202 31.72 24.62 2.72
C LYS A 202 30.73 25.70 2.22
N VAL A 203 29.48 25.67 2.67
CA VAL A 203 28.47 26.71 2.40
C VAL A 203 28.71 27.98 3.22
N SER A 204 29.10 27.88 4.51
CA SER A 204 29.46 29.06 5.32
C SER A 204 30.74 29.75 4.81
N ASP A 205 31.68 28.97 4.31
CA ASP A 205 32.99 29.43 3.82
C ASP A 205 32.91 30.10 2.42
N GLY A 206 31.70 30.19 1.84
CA GLY A 206 31.46 30.87 0.56
C GLY A 206 31.94 30.13 -0.68
N LEU A 207 32.17 28.80 -0.59
CA LEU A 207 32.56 28.00 -1.76
C LEU A 207 31.42 27.92 -2.79
N ARG A 208 31.79 27.55 -4.03
CA ARG A 208 30.86 27.50 -5.17
C ARG A 208 29.68 26.55 -4.88
N LEU A 209 28.49 27.12 -4.77
CA LEU A 209 27.26 26.41 -4.39
C LEU A 209 26.78 25.39 -5.43
N GLN A 210 27.27 25.45 -6.68
CA GLN A 210 26.88 24.51 -7.73
C GLN A 210 27.42 23.08 -7.47
N PRO A 211 28.74 22.85 -7.29
CA PRO A 211 29.27 21.57 -6.81
C PRO A 211 28.55 21.04 -5.56
N LEU A 212 28.39 21.87 -4.52
CA LEU A 212 27.77 21.46 -3.25
C LEU A 212 26.31 21.00 -3.42
N PHE A 213 25.58 21.57 -4.39
CA PHE A 213 24.23 21.11 -4.73
C PHE A 213 24.21 19.78 -5.53
N GLU A 214 25.23 19.51 -6.34
CA GLU A 214 25.42 18.17 -6.94
C GLU A 214 25.80 17.13 -5.88
N ASP A 215 26.69 17.48 -4.95
CA ASP A 215 27.10 16.63 -3.84
C ASP A 215 25.91 16.25 -2.93
N LEU A 216 25.05 17.20 -2.58
CA LEU A 216 23.80 16.92 -1.86
C LEU A 216 22.85 16.01 -2.65
N LYS A 217 22.75 16.15 -3.98
CA LYS A 217 21.95 15.21 -4.80
C LYS A 217 22.57 13.82 -4.85
N ASN A 218 23.89 13.71 -4.89
CA ASN A 218 24.60 12.43 -4.82
C ASN A 218 24.42 11.77 -3.45
N LEU A 219 24.44 12.55 -2.38
CA LEU A 219 24.17 12.10 -1.01
C LEU A 219 22.70 11.71 -0.81
N GLN A 220 21.76 12.42 -1.44
CA GLN A 220 20.32 12.07 -1.47
C GLN A 220 20.05 10.74 -2.22
N ARG A 221 20.84 10.40 -3.24
CA ARG A 221 20.79 9.08 -3.88
C ARG A 221 21.24 8.01 -2.88
N LYS A 222 22.48 8.12 -2.37
CA LYS A 222 23.04 7.21 -1.36
C LYS A 222 22.11 7.02 -0.14
N PHE A 223 21.44 8.08 0.32
CA PHE A 223 20.46 8.02 1.42
C PHE A 223 19.29 7.05 1.19
N ARG A 224 18.93 6.77 -0.08
CA ARG A 224 17.88 5.77 -0.40
C ARG A 224 18.39 4.35 -0.23
N ASP A 225 19.66 4.15 -0.59
CA ASP A 225 20.36 2.87 -0.70
C ASP A 225 21.01 2.43 0.63
N ILE A 226 21.26 3.37 1.54
CA ILE A 226 21.81 3.11 2.87
C ILE A 226 20.73 2.57 3.82
N ASP A 227 21.04 1.45 4.47
CA ASP A 227 20.24 0.86 5.54
C ASP A 227 20.20 1.75 6.79
N PHE A 228 18.97 2.06 7.22
CA PHE A 228 18.66 2.83 8.42
C PHE A 228 17.47 2.26 9.17
N ILE A 229 17.53 2.19 10.51
CA ILE A 229 16.31 2.10 11.32
C ILE A 229 15.47 3.36 11.14
N ARG A 230 14.14 3.24 11.28
CA ARG A 230 13.17 4.31 11.00
C ARG A 230 13.54 5.66 11.61
N GLU A 231 13.95 5.68 12.89
CA GLU A 231 14.36 6.91 13.58
C GLU A 231 15.59 7.58 12.98
N HIS A 232 16.58 6.78 12.56
CA HIS A 232 17.81 7.28 11.95
C HIS A 232 17.52 7.81 10.55
N ARG A 233 16.65 7.13 9.79
CA ARG A 233 16.18 7.56 8.47
C ARG A 233 15.47 8.92 8.55
N THR A 234 14.62 9.14 9.56
CA THR A 234 13.98 10.44 9.80
C THR A 234 15.01 11.53 10.13
N LYS A 235 15.88 11.32 11.11
CA LYS A 235 16.91 12.31 11.53
C LYS A 235 17.86 12.70 10.38
N ALA A 236 18.30 11.71 9.60
CA ALA A 236 19.14 11.95 8.42
C ALA A 236 18.39 12.72 7.31
N TRP A 237 17.11 12.41 7.08
CA TRP A 237 16.29 13.15 6.11
C TRP A 237 16.03 14.60 6.52
N GLU A 238 15.71 14.85 7.80
CA GLU A 238 15.49 16.21 8.33
C GLU A 238 16.74 17.09 8.18
N LYS A 239 17.92 16.55 8.51
CA LYS A 239 19.19 17.26 8.32
C LYS A 239 19.51 17.47 6.83
N LEU A 240 19.28 16.47 5.98
CA LEU A 240 19.47 16.58 4.52
C LEU A 240 18.57 17.68 3.91
N ASP A 241 17.28 17.71 4.26
CA ASP A 241 16.35 18.75 3.79
C ASP A 241 16.75 20.15 4.29
N ALA A 242 17.20 20.27 5.55
CA ALA A 242 17.74 21.51 6.08
C ALA A 242 18.98 22.01 5.29
N THR A 243 19.94 21.13 4.96
CA THR A 243 21.08 21.51 4.11
C THR A 243 20.68 21.89 2.68
N PHE A 244 19.67 21.22 2.10
CA PHE A 244 19.14 21.62 0.79
C PHE A 244 18.46 22.99 0.82
N LYS A 245 17.77 23.33 1.92
CA LYS A 245 17.15 24.65 2.11
C LYS A 245 18.21 25.75 2.20
N SER A 246 19.21 25.62 3.07
CA SER A 246 20.27 26.63 3.19
C SER A 246 21.09 26.80 1.91
N VAL A 247 21.40 25.71 1.19
CA VAL A 247 22.07 25.80 -0.12
C VAL A 247 21.19 26.50 -1.16
N LYS A 248 19.89 26.22 -1.21
CA LYS A 248 18.95 26.88 -2.14
C LYS A 248 18.83 28.37 -1.85
N GLU A 249 18.60 28.74 -0.58
CA GLU A 249 18.50 30.13 -0.12
C GLU A 249 19.76 30.93 -0.50
N ARG A 250 20.96 30.36 -0.29
CA ARG A 250 22.23 30.98 -0.69
C ARG A 250 22.45 31.02 -2.21
N ARG A 251 21.91 30.06 -2.98
CA ARG A 251 22.13 29.94 -4.44
C ARG A 251 21.13 30.73 -5.29
N PHE A 252 19.91 30.93 -4.80
CA PHE A 252 18.81 31.59 -5.52
C PHE A 252 18.31 32.88 -4.85
N GLY A 253 18.84 33.23 -3.67
CA GLY A 253 18.23 34.22 -2.78
C GLY A 253 17.11 33.63 -1.94
N GLY A 254 16.67 34.40 -0.94
CA GLY A 254 15.61 34.03 0.02
C GLY A 254 14.20 34.05 -0.59
N ASN A 255 14.00 33.38 -1.72
CA ASN A 255 12.70 33.24 -2.36
C ASN A 255 11.92 32.05 -1.76
N ASP A 256 11.72 32.10 -0.43
CA ASP A 256 10.64 31.33 0.18
C ASP A 256 9.32 31.91 -0.34
N SER A 257 8.53 31.10 -1.05
CA SER A 257 7.27 31.54 -1.66
C SER A 257 6.11 31.59 -0.64
N GLY A 258 6.45 32.03 0.59
CA GLY A 258 5.58 32.19 1.75
C GLY A 258 4.80 33.50 1.82
N SER A 259 4.92 34.41 0.84
CA SER A 259 4.12 35.64 0.81
C SER A 259 2.62 35.35 0.68
N GLY A 260 1.86 35.77 1.70
CA GLY A 260 0.47 36.20 1.53
C GLY A 260 0.41 37.49 0.69
N ASP A 261 -0.80 37.90 0.30
CA ASP A 261 -1.13 39.17 -0.38
C ASP A 261 -0.09 39.61 -1.45
N ASP A 262 -0.14 39.13 -2.69
CA ASP A 262 -1.32 39.14 -3.55
C ASP A 262 -1.45 37.87 -4.41
N LYS A 263 -2.67 37.33 -4.54
CA LYS A 263 -2.95 36.15 -5.37
C LYS A 263 -4.17 36.38 -6.26
N SER A 264 -4.06 36.05 -7.55
CA SER A 264 -5.15 36.21 -8.52
C SER A 264 -6.39 35.42 -8.06
N ALA A 265 -7.58 35.91 -8.41
CA ALA A 265 -8.83 35.20 -8.16
C ALA A 265 -8.84 33.80 -8.81
N LEU A 266 -8.11 33.62 -9.92
CA LEU A 266 -7.93 32.34 -10.61
C LEU A 266 -7.11 31.35 -9.76
N GLU A 267 -5.99 31.78 -9.15
CA GLU A 267 -5.16 30.91 -8.31
C GLU A 267 -5.90 30.39 -7.07
N ARG A 268 -6.72 31.25 -6.43
CA ARG A 268 -7.63 30.84 -5.34
C ARG A 268 -8.67 29.82 -5.79
N LEU A 269 -9.03 29.80 -7.07
CA LEU A 269 -10.01 28.87 -7.64
C LEU A 269 -9.34 27.53 -8.00
N ASN A 270 -8.14 27.55 -8.61
CA ASN A 270 -7.32 26.36 -8.87
C ASN A 270 -7.07 25.56 -7.56
N ARG A 271 -6.60 26.22 -6.50
CA ARG A 271 -6.33 25.58 -5.20
C ARG A 271 -7.58 24.92 -4.58
N ARG A 272 -8.78 25.48 -4.82
CA ARG A 272 -10.06 24.87 -4.38
C ARG A 272 -10.42 23.65 -5.20
N TYR A 273 -10.21 23.70 -6.51
CA TYR A 273 -10.43 22.59 -7.44
C TYR A 273 -9.47 21.42 -7.15
N GLU A 274 -8.18 21.68 -6.99
CA GLU A 274 -7.16 20.69 -6.58
C GLU A 274 -7.48 20.05 -5.22
N GLY A 275 -7.91 20.86 -4.25
CA GLY A 275 -8.35 20.39 -2.93
C GLY A 275 -9.57 19.46 -3.03
N LEU A 276 -10.53 19.78 -3.90
CA LEU A 276 -11.71 18.96 -4.15
C LEU A 276 -11.35 17.64 -4.86
N LEU A 277 -10.47 17.66 -5.86
CA LEU A 277 -9.94 16.42 -6.48
C LEU A 277 -9.25 15.53 -5.45
N SER A 278 -8.49 16.10 -4.50
CA SER A 278 -7.88 15.35 -3.40
C SER A 278 -8.93 14.75 -2.45
N ALA A 279 -10.05 15.44 -2.22
CA ALA A 279 -11.15 14.96 -1.39
C ALA A 279 -11.94 13.83 -2.08
N ILE A 280 -12.25 13.99 -3.37
CA ILE A 280 -12.87 12.98 -4.23
C ILE A 280 -12.03 11.69 -4.22
N LYS A 281 -10.73 11.77 -4.51
CA LYS A 281 -9.83 10.59 -4.50
C LYS A 281 -9.75 9.88 -3.14
N LYS A 282 -9.82 10.62 -2.04
CA LYS A 282 -9.88 10.04 -0.69
C LYS A 282 -11.22 9.37 -0.41
N MET A 283 -12.32 9.86 -0.99
CA MET A 283 -13.65 9.28 -0.88
C MET A 283 -13.77 8.00 -1.71
N GLU A 284 -13.31 8.00 -2.96
CA GLU A 284 -13.18 6.80 -3.81
C GLU A 284 -12.42 5.68 -3.07
N GLN A 285 -11.22 6.00 -2.54
CA GLN A 285 -10.42 5.09 -1.71
C GLN A 285 -11.08 4.73 -0.37
N SER A 286 -12.08 5.47 0.08
CA SER A 286 -12.86 5.17 1.28
C SER A 286 -14.13 4.35 0.99
N ILE A 287 -14.64 4.38 -0.23
CA ILE A 287 -15.72 3.54 -0.74
C ILE A 287 -15.16 2.18 -1.15
N GLN A 288 -14.03 2.13 -1.84
CA GLN A 288 -13.45 0.86 -2.29
C GLN A 288 -13.15 -0.07 -1.11
N ARG A 289 -12.51 0.42 -0.04
CA ARG A 289 -12.28 -0.37 1.18
C ARG A 289 -13.55 -0.88 1.84
N ASP A 290 -14.66 -0.15 1.74
CA ASP A 290 -15.96 -0.62 2.23
C ASP A 290 -16.54 -1.72 1.33
N ARG A 291 -16.38 -1.61 -0.01
CA ARG A 291 -16.76 -2.68 -0.95
C ARG A 291 -15.91 -3.94 -0.74
N ASP A 292 -14.62 -3.77 -0.48
CA ASP A 292 -13.71 -4.87 -0.13
C ASP A 292 -14.17 -5.57 1.16
N ASP A 293 -14.44 -4.79 2.23
CA ASP A 293 -15.06 -5.25 3.49
C ASP A 293 -16.38 -6.01 3.24
N LEU A 294 -17.27 -5.49 2.38
CA LEU A 294 -18.56 -6.09 2.04
C LEU A 294 -18.38 -7.46 1.37
N THR A 295 -17.54 -7.56 0.35
CA THR A 295 -17.28 -8.86 -0.31
C THR A 295 -16.64 -9.88 0.64
N PHE A 296 -15.83 -9.43 1.60
CA PHE A 296 -15.23 -10.28 2.63
C PHE A 296 -16.26 -10.79 3.64
N GLN A 297 -17.25 -9.98 4.05
CA GLN A 297 -18.34 -10.48 4.91
C GLN A 297 -19.30 -11.41 4.14
N GLY A 298 -19.65 -11.09 2.88
CA GLY A 298 -20.50 -11.93 2.03
C GLY A 298 -19.95 -13.35 1.88
N LYS A 299 -18.69 -13.47 1.44
CA LYS A 299 -17.93 -14.74 1.34
C LYS A 299 -17.79 -15.51 2.66
N LYS A 300 -18.13 -14.88 3.80
CA LYS A 300 -18.17 -15.53 5.12
C LYS A 300 -19.58 -15.87 5.60
N ILE A 301 -20.65 -15.19 5.13
CA ILE A 301 -22.02 -15.65 5.36
C ILE A 301 -22.25 -17.00 4.65
N GLU A 302 -21.79 -17.12 3.41
CA GLU A 302 -21.79 -18.36 2.61
C GLU A 302 -21.10 -19.56 3.30
N ARG A 303 -20.30 -19.30 4.35
CA ARG A 303 -19.49 -20.28 5.07
C ARG A 303 -19.75 -20.26 6.59
N SER A 304 -20.84 -19.65 7.05
CA SER A 304 -21.19 -19.58 8.48
C SER A 304 -22.21 -20.65 8.85
N GLU A 305 -21.78 -21.63 9.65
CA GLU A 305 -22.62 -22.77 10.06
C GLU A 305 -23.63 -22.41 11.19
N GLY A 306 -23.41 -21.30 11.90
CA GLY A 306 -24.23 -20.86 13.04
C GLY A 306 -25.24 -19.76 12.71
N GLN A 307 -26.52 -19.98 13.04
CA GLN A 307 -27.61 -19.00 12.85
C GLN A 307 -27.33 -17.61 13.44
N LEU A 308 -26.76 -17.57 14.66
CA LEU A 308 -26.41 -16.33 15.36
C LEU A 308 -25.20 -15.62 14.72
N GLU A 309 -24.25 -16.37 14.16
CA GLU A 309 -23.12 -15.80 13.41
C GLU A 309 -23.60 -15.18 12.10
N ALA A 310 -24.48 -15.88 11.36
CA ALA A 310 -25.11 -15.36 10.15
C ALA A 310 -25.86 -14.04 10.43
N GLN A 311 -26.63 -13.95 11.53
CA GLN A 311 -27.31 -12.71 11.93
C GLN A 311 -26.32 -11.57 12.25
N ILE A 312 -25.24 -11.83 12.99
CA ILE A 312 -24.21 -10.83 13.28
C ILE A 312 -23.49 -10.35 12.00
N ARG A 313 -23.28 -11.25 11.03
CA ARG A 313 -22.71 -10.88 9.73
C ARG A 313 -23.68 -10.09 8.86
N GLN A 314 -24.96 -10.46 8.81
CA GLN A 314 -25.99 -9.74 8.07
C GLN A 314 -26.13 -8.30 8.57
N ALA A 315 -26.14 -8.10 9.89
CA ALA A 315 -26.15 -6.76 10.49
C ALA A 315 -24.90 -5.94 10.10
N LYS A 316 -23.72 -6.57 10.03
CA LYS A 316 -22.49 -5.91 9.58
C LYS A 316 -22.53 -5.54 8.09
N ILE A 317 -23.09 -6.39 7.22
CA ILE A 317 -23.27 -6.07 5.80
C ILE A 317 -24.18 -4.85 5.64
N LEU A 318 -25.36 -4.84 6.26
CA LEU A 318 -26.28 -3.69 6.23
C LEU A 318 -25.61 -2.38 6.73
N MET A 319 -24.78 -2.46 7.78
CA MET A 319 -23.99 -1.33 8.27
C MET A 319 -22.87 -0.87 7.32
N ILE A 320 -22.37 -1.74 6.44
CA ILE A 320 -21.39 -1.40 5.41
C ILE A 320 -22.09 -0.86 4.17
N GLU A 321 -23.23 -1.42 3.77
CA GLU A 321 -24.05 -0.96 2.64
C GLU A 321 -24.51 0.48 2.82
N GLU A 322 -25.11 0.83 3.97
CA GLU A 322 -25.55 2.21 4.23
C GLU A 322 -24.34 3.18 4.38
N ARG A 323 -23.17 2.67 4.79
CA ARG A 323 -21.90 3.42 4.85
C ARG A 323 -21.32 3.69 3.45
N ILE A 324 -21.40 2.72 2.54
CA ILE A 324 -21.07 2.87 1.12
C ILE A 324 -22.01 3.91 0.50
N ARG A 325 -23.32 3.71 0.63
CA ARG A 325 -24.36 4.58 0.09
C ARG A 325 -24.17 6.04 0.54
N SER A 326 -24.00 6.29 1.84
CA SER A 326 -23.78 7.63 2.37
C SER A 326 -22.51 8.30 1.82
N LYS A 327 -21.45 7.52 1.56
CA LYS A 327 -20.23 8.01 0.89
C LYS A 327 -20.44 8.25 -0.61
N GLU A 328 -21.23 7.42 -1.28
CA GLU A 328 -21.55 7.55 -2.71
C GLU A 328 -22.48 8.76 -2.97
N GLU A 329 -23.51 8.97 -2.16
CA GLU A 329 -24.35 10.17 -2.20
C GLU A 329 -23.49 11.44 -2.02
N LYS A 330 -22.50 11.40 -1.12
CA LYS A 330 -21.53 12.50 -0.92
C LYS A 330 -20.47 12.63 -2.03
N LEU A 331 -20.06 11.52 -2.67
CA LEU A 331 -19.19 11.54 -3.84
C LEU A 331 -19.87 12.27 -5.00
N ASN A 332 -21.12 11.93 -5.28
CA ASN A 332 -21.96 12.60 -6.28
C ASN A 332 -22.14 14.11 -6.00
N GLU A 333 -22.25 14.53 -4.73
CA GLU A 333 -22.29 15.95 -4.36
C GLU A 333 -20.94 16.66 -4.66
N MET A 334 -19.82 16.02 -4.34
CA MET A 334 -18.48 16.55 -4.65
C MET A 334 -18.20 16.59 -6.16
N GLU A 335 -18.68 15.62 -6.94
CA GLU A 335 -18.57 15.62 -8.40
C GLU A 335 -19.40 16.73 -9.05
N ARG A 336 -20.63 16.97 -8.59
CA ARG A 336 -21.41 18.15 -9.00
C ARG A 336 -20.67 19.45 -8.69
N THR A 337 -20.07 19.54 -7.49
CA THR A 337 -19.26 20.69 -7.07
C THR A 337 -18.00 20.85 -7.93
N LYS A 338 -17.40 19.74 -8.40
CA LYS A 338 -16.24 19.72 -9.30
C LYS A 338 -16.59 20.33 -10.65
N THR A 339 -17.66 19.87 -11.31
CA THR A 339 -18.15 20.43 -12.58
C THR A 339 -18.46 21.93 -12.46
N ASP A 340 -19.04 22.34 -11.34
CA ASP A 340 -19.39 23.74 -11.06
C ASP A 340 -18.15 24.62 -10.79
N LEU A 341 -17.06 24.05 -10.23
CA LEU A 341 -15.76 24.71 -10.15
C LEU A 341 -15.06 24.77 -11.51
N GLU A 342 -15.04 23.69 -12.29
CA GLU A 342 -14.43 23.63 -13.64
C GLU A 342 -15.00 24.72 -14.55
N ARG A 343 -16.34 24.85 -14.60
CA ARG A 343 -17.04 25.90 -15.33
C ARG A 343 -16.63 27.33 -14.89
N ARG A 344 -16.40 27.54 -13.59
CA ARG A 344 -15.95 28.85 -13.07
C ARG A 344 -14.47 29.11 -13.34
N LEU A 345 -13.64 28.06 -13.29
CA LEU A 345 -12.20 28.09 -13.59
C LEU A 345 -11.98 28.45 -15.07
N GLU A 346 -12.77 27.85 -15.96
CA GLU A 346 -12.74 28.13 -17.39
C GLU A 346 -13.22 29.56 -17.71
N SER A 347 -14.33 30.01 -17.10
CA SER A 347 -14.76 31.41 -17.21
C SER A 347 -13.74 32.41 -16.64
N ALA A 348 -12.97 32.03 -15.62
CA ALA A 348 -11.89 32.85 -15.08
C ALA A 348 -10.69 32.94 -16.04
N LYS A 349 -10.24 31.80 -16.60
CA LYS A 349 -9.18 31.75 -17.62
C LYS A 349 -9.51 32.63 -18.82
N GLN A 350 -10.71 32.51 -19.37
CA GLN A 350 -11.15 33.28 -20.54
C GLN A 350 -11.22 34.79 -20.26
N LYS A 351 -11.51 35.20 -19.01
CA LYS A 351 -11.48 36.61 -18.60
C LYS A 351 -10.07 37.13 -18.38
N GLU A 352 -9.18 36.34 -17.78
CA GLU A 352 -7.77 36.70 -17.57
C GLU A 352 -7.01 36.78 -18.90
N ALA A 353 -7.26 35.86 -19.84
CA ALA A 353 -6.74 35.91 -21.21
C ALA A 353 -7.20 37.19 -21.96
N LYS A 354 -8.51 37.48 -21.96
CA LYS A 354 -9.06 38.70 -22.57
C LYS A 354 -8.58 39.99 -21.89
N ARG A 355 -8.14 39.95 -20.63
CA ARG A 355 -7.48 41.07 -19.97
C ARG A 355 -6.05 41.23 -20.48
N GLN A 356 -5.27 40.15 -20.53
CA GLN A 356 -3.90 40.14 -21.08
C GLN A 356 -3.83 40.55 -22.56
N GLU A 357 -4.82 40.20 -23.37
CA GLU A 357 -4.93 40.66 -24.76
C GLU A 357 -5.14 42.17 -24.85
N ARG A 358 -6.00 42.74 -23.98
CA ARG A 358 -6.23 44.18 -23.89
C ARG A 358 -5.02 44.94 -23.36
N GLU A 359 -4.40 44.44 -22.28
CA GLU A 359 -3.17 44.99 -21.70
C GLU A 359 -2.06 45.08 -22.77
N LYS A 360 -1.83 44.01 -23.54
CA LYS A 360 -0.87 43.99 -24.67
C LYS A 360 -1.25 44.95 -25.80
N LEU A 361 -2.54 45.09 -26.11
CA LEU A 361 -3.04 45.96 -27.17
C LEU A 361 -3.02 47.45 -26.78
N GLU A 362 -3.17 47.76 -25.49
CA GLU A 362 -3.00 49.10 -24.92
C GLU A 362 -1.51 49.46 -24.81
N GLU A 363 -0.64 48.55 -24.35
CA GLU A 363 0.81 48.73 -24.45
C GLU A 363 1.27 48.98 -25.90
N ALA A 364 0.74 48.25 -26.87
CA ALA A 364 1.06 48.45 -28.29
C ALA A 364 0.57 49.81 -28.81
N LYS A 365 -0.58 50.30 -28.33
CA LYS A 365 -1.10 51.64 -28.64
C LYS A 365 -0.25 52.75 -28.02
N GLU A 366 0.16 52.64 -26.76
CA GLU A 366 1.04 53.64 -26.15
C GLU A 366 2.42 53.65 -26.83
N LYS A 367 3.02 52.48 -27.08
CA LYS A 367 4.29 52.37 -27.84
C LYS A 367 4.18 52.88 -29.28
N ALA A 368 2.99 52.88 -29.88
CA ALA A 368 2.73 53.51 -31.17
C ALA A 368 2.55 55.04 -31.05
N LYS A 369 1.81 55.54 -30.06
CA LYS A 369 1.68 56.97 -29.75
C LYS A 369 3.03 57.61 -29.43
N GLU A 370 3.88 56.94 -28.64
CA GLU A 370 5.23 57.40 -28.31
C GLU A 370 6.09 57.56 -29.56
N LYS A 371 6.04 56.59 -30.48
CA LYS A 371 6.74 56.68 -31.78
C LYS A 371 6.21 57.82 -32.64
N ILE A 372 4.89 57.94 -32.78
CA ILE A 372 4.26 59.03 -33.54
C ILE A 372 4.60 60.40 -32.92
N ALA A 373 4.65 60.51 -31.59
CA ALA A 373 5.07 61.74 -30.90
C ALA A 373 6.56 62.06 -31.09
N GLN A 374 7.42 61.05 -31.22
CA GLN A 374 8.84 61.22 -31.56
C GLN A 374 9.02 61.63 -33.03
N GLU A 375 8.27 61.01 -33.95
CA GLU A 375 8.27 61.33 -35.39
C GLU A 375 7.73 62.75 -35.65
N ILE A 376 6.66 63.16 -34.97
CA ILE A 376 6.12 64.53 -35.04
C ILE A 376 7.17 65.54 -34.53
N LYS A 377 7.83 65.27 -33.39
CA LYS A 377 8.90 66.16 -32.89
C LYS A 377 10.08 66.27 -33.85
N ALA A 378 10.53 65.15 -34.43
CA ALA A 378 11.59 65.16 -35.44
C ALA A 378 11.18 65.94 -36.71
N ALA A 379 9.91 65.86 -37.12
CA ALA A 379 9.37 66.63 -38.24
C ALA A 379 9.16 68.13 -37.92
N GLU A 380 8.96 68.46 -36.65
CA GLU A 380 8.84 69.84 -36.15
C GLU A 380 10.22 70.51 -35.99
N GLU A 381 11.21 69.80 -35.47
CA GLU A 381 12.62 70.19 -35.49
C GLU A 381 13.09 70.43 -36.94
N ALA A 382 12.83 69.50 -37.85
CA ALA A 382 13.12 69.65 -39.29
C ALA A 382 12.33 70.77 -40.00
N ARG A 383 11.30 71.34 -39.36
CA ARG A 383 10.60 72.56 -39.82
C ARG A 383 11.16 73.84 -39.20
N SER A 384 11.73 73.79 -38.00
CA SER A 384 12.31 74.96 -37.33
C SER A 384 13.45 75.58 -38.15
N ASP A 385 14.27 74.76 -38.81
CA ASP A 385 15.32 75.12 -39.77
C ASP A 385 14.84 75.93 -41.01
N GLN A 386 13.53 76.09 -41.20
CA GLN A 386 12.95 76.90 -42.28
C GLN A 386 12.25 78.19 -41.79
N SER A 387 12.05 78.37 -40.49
CA SER A 387 11.35 79.56 -39.94
C SER A 387 12.10 80.87 -40.20
N GLU A 388 13.45 80.87 -40.08
CA GLU A 388 14.32 82.03 -40.32
C GLU A 388 14.22 82.64 -41.74
N LYS A 389 13.62 81.90 -42.69
CA LYS A 389 13.39 82.35 -44.07
C LYS A 389 12.00 82.93 -44.33
N LEU A 390 11.05 82.76 -43.40
CA LEU A 390 9.67 83.19 -43.57
C LEU A 390 9.33 84.48 -42.80
N GLU A 391 9.94 84.72 -41.63
CA GLU A 391 9.72 85.99 -40.90
C GLU A 391 10.15 87.22 -41.72
N LYS A 392 11.23 87.10 -42.50
CA LYS A 392 11.72 88.14 -43.43
C LYS A 392 10.81 88.43 -44.64
N ALA A 393 9.69 87.72 -44.79
CA ALA A 393 8.71 87.97 -45.84
C ALA A 393 7.46 88.73 -45.35
N ALA A 394 7.24 88.85 -44.03
CA ALA A 394 6.01 89.40 -43.46
C ALA A 394 6.01 90.93 -43.34
N GLU A 395 7.17 91.57 -43.15
CA GLU A 395 7.29 93.04 -42.94
C GLU A 395 7.17 93.87 -44.25
N ALA A 396 6.96 93.23 -45.40
CA ALA A 396 7.15 93.85 -46.72
C ALA A 396 5.88 94.45 -47.38
N LEU A 397 4.69 94.28 -46.80
CA LEU A 397 3.42 94.75 -47.39
C LEU A 397 2.50 95.38 -46.33
N SER A 398 2.30 96.70 -46.40
CA SER A 398 1.36 97.46 -45.58
C SER A 398 0.94 98.76 -46.28
N GLY A 399 -0.35 99.11 -46.17
CA GLY A 399 -0.98 100.29 -46.80
C GLY A 399 -1.72 99.99 -48.11
N ASP A 400 -2.77 100.72 -48.49
CA ASP A 400 -3.55 101.71 -47.72
C ASP A 400 -4.91 101.99 -48.40
N GLY A 401 -5.91 102.57 -47.71
CA GLY A 401 -7.15 103.09 -48.34
C GLY A 401 -8.46 103.15 -47.52
N GLU A 402 -9.04 104.36 -47.39
CA GLU A 402 -10.38 104.68 -46.83
C GLU A 402 -11.53 104.62 -47.88
N THR A 403 -12.84 104.82 -47.61
CA THR A 403 -13.64 105.30 -46.43
C THR A 403 -14.93 104.42 -46.27
N GLU A 404 -16.13 104.74 -45.74
CA GLU A 404 -16.84 105.98 -45.32
C GLU A 404 -17.64 105.73 -44.00
N GLU A 405 -18.92 106.09 -43.92
CA GLU A 405 -19.77 106.10 -42.71
C GLU A 405 -21.04 105.21 -42.90
N LYS A 406 -21.99 104.96 -41.95
CA LYS A 406 -22.47 105.69 -40.75
C LYS A 406 -22.76 104.82 -39.51
N LYS A 407 -22.92 105.53 -38.40
CA LYS A 407 -22.87 105.18 -36.95
C LYS A 407 -24.28 105.08 -36.31
N PRO A 408 -24.49 104.79 -34.99
CA PRO A 408 -23.56 104.30 -33.93
C PRO A 408 -24.14 103.24 -32.92
N LYS A 409 -23.33 102.89 -31.89
CA LYS A 409 -23.67 102.30 -30.55
C LYS A 409 -23.94 100.78 -30.47
N GLU A 410 -23.51 100.04 -29.43
CA GLU A 410 -22.69 100.38 -28.25
C GLU A 410 -21.92 99.17 -27.68
N LYS A 411 -20.77 99.42 -27.02
CA LYS A 411 -19.94 98.54 -26.15
C LYS A 411 -19.38 97.22 -26.73
N GLY A 412 -18.09 96.99 -26.44
CA GLY A 412 -17.42 95.69 -26.50
C GLY A 412 -16.18 95.69 -25.61
N GLU A 413 -15.79 94.53 -25.09
CA GLU A 413 -14.56 94.37 -24.30
C GLU A 413 -14.00 92.93 -24.47
N SER A 414 -12.67 92.83 -24.55
CA SER A 414 -11.81 91.64 -24.42
C SER A 414 -12.08 90.39 -25.28
N THR A 415 -11.35 90.27 -26.39
CA THR A 415 -11.11 89.00 -27.12
C THR A 415 -9.99 88.18 -26.46
N LEU A 416 -10.31 87.25 -25.54
CA LEU A 416 -9.32 86.27 -25.04
C LEU A 416 -9.88 84.95 -24.47
N SER A 417 -11.13 84.57 -24.79
CA SER A 417 -11.80 83.37 -24.23
C SER A 417 -12.41 82.42 -25.28
N ALA A 418 -11.92 82.45 -26.52
CA ALA A 418 -12.51 81.74 -27.66
C ALA A 418 -11.60 80.66 -28.30
N ILE A 419 -10.39 80.43 -27.77
CA ILE A 419 -9.44 79.42 -28.29
C ILE A 419 -8.93 78.53 -27.13
N GLY A 420 -9.88 78.03 -26.32
CA GLY A 420 -9.62 77.12 -25.20
C GLY A 420 -10.60 75.95 -25.08
N THR A 421 -11.64 75.90 -25.91
CA THR A 421 -12.79 74.99 -25.75
C THR A 421 -13.19 74.38 -27.10
N ALA A 422 -12.24 73.72 -27.77
CA ALA A 422 -12.45 73.12 -29.10
C ALA A 422 -11.75 71.76 -29.31
N ILE A 423 -11.10 71.20 -28.28
CA ILE A 423 -10.54 69.84 -28.29
C ILE A 423 -10.85 69.22 -26.91
N GLY A 424 -11.90 68.41 -26.83
CA GLY A 424 -12.32 67.75 -25.59
C GLY A 424 -13.65 66.99 -25.67
N GLU A 425 -14.66 67.59 -26.30
CA GLU A 425 -16.05 67.09 -26.25
C GLU A 425 -16.54 66.60 -27.64
N SER A 426 -16.00 65.47 -28.14
CA SER A 426 -16.51 64.86 -29.39
C SER A 426 -16.23 63.36 -29.57
N MET A 427 -16.07 62.56 -28.50
CA MET A 427 -15.66 61.14 -28.64
C MET A 427 -16.39 60.09 -27.77
N GLU A 428 -17.57 60.39 -27.19
CA GLU A 428 -18.40 59.35 -26.55
C GLU A 428 -19.66 58.96 -27.38
N ASP A 429 -20.38 59.90 -27.99
CA ASP A 429 -21.66 59.62 -28.69
C ASP A 429 -21.57 58.82 -30.00
N LEU A 430 -20.37 58.60 -30.56
CA LEU A 430 -20.18 57.73 -31.74
C LEU A 430 -19.95 56.25 -31.40
N VAL A 431 -19.77 55.91 -30.12
CA VAL A 431 -19.43 54.53 -29.72
C VAL A 431 -20.69 53.65 -29.59
N ASP A 432 -21.76 54.16 -28.96
CA ASP A 432 -23.00 53.40 -28.78
C ASP A 432 -23.92 53.43 -30.03
N THR A 433 -23.75 54.38 -30.95
CA THR A 433 -24.44 54.35 -32.26
C THR A 433 -23.89 53.26 -33.20
N LEU A 434 -22.58 53.00 -33.21
CA LEU A 434 -22.00 51.86 -33.93
C LEU A 434 -22.40 50.51 -33.33
N LYS A 435 -22.53 50.45 -32.00
CA LYS A 435 -22.99 49.27 -31.25
C LYS A 435 -24.46 48.91 -31.50
N ALA A 436 -25.28 49.88 -31.89
CA ALA A 436 -26.70 49.70 -32.21
C ALA A 436 -26.99 49.19 -33.64
N VAL A 437 -25.99 49.17 -34.53
CA VAL A 437 -26.12 48.63 -35.90
C VAL A 437 -25.51 47.23 -36.03
N ALA A 438 -24.61 46.85 -35.12
CA ALA A 438 -23.92 45.55 -35.10
C ALA A 438 -24.82 44.32 -34.83
N SER A 439 -26.14 44.49 -34.68
CA SER A 439 -27.10 43.40 -34.44
C SER A 439 -27.96 43.02 -35.65
N VAL A 440 -27.75 43.62 -36.84
CA VAL A 440 -28.56 43.34 -38.05
C VAL A 440 -27.73 43.22 -39.35
N VAL A 441 -26.73 42.33 -39.37
CA VAL A 441 -26.40 41.41 -40.50
C VAL A 441 -25.63 40.24 -39.89
N SER A 442 -26.18 39.02 -39.90
CA SER A 442 -25.54 37.86 -39.25
C SER A 442 -24.94 36.83 -40.22
N ASP A 443 -25.13 37.00 -41.54
CA ASP A 443 -24.97 35.92 -42.53
C ASP A 443 -24.09 36.32 -43.74
N LYS A 444 -23.00 37.08 -43.54
CA LYS A 444 -22.13 37.46 -44.69
C LYS A 444 -20.66 37.86 -44.45
N ILE A 445 -20.03 37.43 -43.36
CA ILE A 445 -18.58 37.64 -43.12
C ILE A 445 -17.88 36.35 -42.64
N GLU A 446 -18.29 35.19 -43.15
CA GLU A 446 -17.49 33.94 -43.05
C GLU A 446 -16.66 33.74 -44.33
N ASP A 447 -17.31 33.76 -45.51
CA ASP A 447 -16.74 33.57 -46.88
C ASP A 447 -15.53 34.44 -47.30
N LYS A 448 -14.94 35.26 -46.42
CA LYS A 448 -13.82 36.17 -46.72
C LYS A 448 -12.70 36.23 -45.68
N VAL A 449 -12.77 35.43 -44.61
CA VAL A 449 -11.65 35.28 -43.67
C VAL A 449 -10.74 34.12 -44.10
N GLU A 450 -11.32 33.02 -44.58
CA GLU A 450 -10.60 31.83 -45.05
C GLU A 450 -9.70 32.12 -46.27
N ASP A 451 -10.23 32.88 -47.26
CA ASP A 451 -9.54 33.26 -48.50
C ASP A 451 -8.32 34.19 -48.30
N ILE A 452 -8.06 34.62 -47.06
CA ILE A 452 -6.85 35.36 -46.66
C ILE A 452 -5.89 34.48 -45.84
N SER A 453 -6.38 33.52 -45.04
CA SER A 453 -5.51 32.61 -44.28
C SER A 453 -4.75 31.63 -45.17
N GLU A 454 -5.39 31.04 -46.19
CA GLU A 454 -4.73 30.07 -47.08
C GLU A 454 -3.61 30.70 -47.93
N LYS A 455 -3.65 32.02 -48.18
CA LYS A 455 -2.65 32.71 -49.01
C LYS A 455 -1.33 33.04 -48.29
N LEU A 456 -1.21 32.76 -46.99
CA LEU A 456 0.02 33.02 -46.23
C LEU A 456 0.80 31.77 -45.84
N PHE A 457 0.16 30.61 -45.66
CA PHE A 457 0.84 29.34 -45.41
C PHE A 457 0.06 28.16 -46.04
N PRO A 458 0.58 27.51 -47.10
CA PRO A 458 0.01 26.28 -47.62
C PRO A 458 0.25 25.10 -46.66
N PRO A 459 -0.63 24.09 -46.64
CA PRO A 459 -0.51 22.95 -45.73
C PRO A 459 0.41 21.86 -46.27
N ASP A 460 1.30 21.33 -45.43
CA ASP A 460 1.85 19.98 -45.61
C ASP A 460 2.34 19.35 -44.29
N GLU A 461 2.52 18.02 -44.29
CA GLU A 461 3.04 17.17 -43.21
C GLU A 461 2.35 17.25 -41.82
N GLN A 462 1.26 16.48 -41.66
CA GLN A 462 0.79 16.03 -40.34
C GLN A 462 1.70 14.93 -39.76
N PRO A 463 2.21 15.05 -38.52
CA PRO A 463 2.69 13.91 -37.75
C PRO A 463 1.50 13.16 -37.15
N GLN A 464 1.27 11.91 -37.56
CA GLN A 464 0.29 11.05 -36.88
C GLN A 464 0.78 10.69 -35.47
N ALA A 465 -0.15 10.62 -34.51
CA ALA A 465 0.18 10.23 -33.15
C ALA A 465 0.58 8.74 -33.07
N PRO A 466 1.58 8.38 -32.25
CA PRO A 466 1.88 6.98 -31.99
C PRO A 466 0.73 6.32 -31.20
N ALA A 467 0.29 5.17 -31.68
CA ALA A 467 -0.54 4.25 -30.90
C ALA A 467 0.30 3.54 -29.82
N GLU A 468 -0.36 2.73 -28.99
CA GLU A 468 0.20 2.12 -27.79
C GLU A 468 1.31 1.08 -28.09
N GLU A 469 2.17 0.84 -27.09
CA GLU A 469 3.13 -0.26 -27.10
C GLU A 469 2.38 -1.60 -26.94
N GLU A 470 2.53 -2.53 -27.88
CA GLU A 470 2.35 -3.96 -27.61
C GLU A 470 3.68 -4.68 -27.85
N LYS A 471 4.10 -5.50 -26.87
CA LYS A 471 5.40 -6.19 -26.91
C LYS A 471 5.29 -7.60 -27.46
N VAL A 472 6.37 -7.99 -28.14
CA VAL A 472 6.57 -9.30 -28.76
C VAL A 472 6.98 -10.35 -27.71
N GLU A 473 6.87 -11.63 -28.10
CA GLU A 473 7.43 -12.84 -27.46
C GLU A 473 6.70 -13.41 -26.22
N SER A 474 6.62 -14.74 -26.02
CA SER A 474 6.72 -15.88 -26.96
C SER A 474 6.30 -17.21 -26.29
N VAL A 475 5.59 -18.05 -27.05
CA VAL A 475 5.61 -19.55 -27.09
C VAL A 475 6.14 -20.35 -25.89
N ILE A 476 5.35 -21.33 -25.39
CA ILE A 476 5.68 -22.79 -25.22
C ILE A 476 4.59 -23.51 -24.37
N GLU A 477 3.99 -24.57 -24.96
CA GLU A 477 3.51 -25.89 -24.39
C GLU A 477 2.77 -25.95 -23.02
N THR A 478 1.78 -26.83 -22.70
CA THR A 478 1.13 -28.06 -23.26
C THR A 478 -0.16 -28.35 -22.42
N PRO A 479 -0.91 -29.48 -22.50
CA PRO A 479 -1.41 -30.30 -23.64
C PRO A 479 -2.94 -30.65 -23.54
N SER A 480 -3.38 -31.63 -24.35
CA SER A 480 -4.53 -32.58 -24.18
C SER A 480 -6.01 -32.15 -24.40
N GLU A 481 -6.56 -32.77 -25.44
CA GLU A 481 -7.94 -33.24 -25.74
C GLU A 481 -8.75 -33.89 -24.58
N PRO A 482 -10.03 -34.32 -24.79
CA PRO A 482 -11.10 -33.81 -25.67
C PRO A 482 -12.47 -33.67 -24.93
N PRO A 483 -13.52 -33.09 -25.55
CA PRO A 483 -14.88 -33.15 -25.01
C PRO A 483 -15.52 -34.55 -25.20
N ALA A 484 -16.19 -35.05 -24.18
CA ALA A 484 -17.03 -36.25 -24.26
C ALA A 484 -18.49 -35.89 -24.60
N ASP A 485 -19.13 -36.70 -25.43
CA ASP A 485 -20.51 -36.54 -25.91
C ASP A 485 -21.43 -37.66 -25.36
N ASN A 486 -22.73 -37.53 -25.60
CA ASN A 486 -23.84 -38.44 -25.24
C ASN A 486 -24.32 -38.43 -23.77
N LEU A 487 -25.35 -37.62 -23.54
CA LEU A 487 -26.53 -38.10 -22.82
C LEU A 487 -27.37 -39.01 -23.74
N PRO A 488 -27.99 -40.06 -23.20
CA PRO A 488 -29.35 -40.40 -23.59
C PRO A 488 -30.32 -40.25 -22.41
N LYS A 489 -31.61 -40.13 -22.75
CA LYS A 489 -32.76 -40.28 -21.86
C LYS A 489 -33.51 -41.56 -22.23
N ASP A 490 -34.40 -41.97 -21.31
CA ASP A 490 -35.43 -43.00 -21.49
C ASP A 490 -34.80 -44.42 -21.61
N GLU A 491 -35.38 -45.53 -21.13
CA GLU A 491 -36.80 -45.90 -20.99
C GLU A 491 -37.13 -46.63 -19.65
N GLU A 492 -38.42 -47.01 -19.55
CA GLU A 492 -39.22 -47.83 -18.60
C GLU A 492 -38.45 -49.01 -17.92
N GLU A 493 -38.57 -49.30 -16.62
CA GLU A 493 -39.72 -49.85 -15.85
C GLU A 493 -39.57 -49.66 -14.32
#